data_AF-A0A932WN72-F1
#
_entry.id   AF-A0A932WN72-F1
#
_cell.length_a   1.000
_cell.length_b   1.000
_cell.length_c   1.000
_cell.angle_alpha   90.00
_cell.angle_beta   90.00
_cell.angle_gamma   90.00
#
_symmetry.space_group_name_H-M   'P 1'
#
loop_
_entity.id
_entity.type
_entity.pdbx_description
1 polymer ?
#
loop_
_entity_poly.entity_id
_entity_poly.type
_entity_poly.pdbx_seq_one_letter_code
_entity_poly.pdbx_strand_id
1 'polypeptide(L)'
;METVIRNVAEIEAHDREALEHVLGHALRENQQLEIRIVNPQGDPEPVTAPVQHPTNGSPPLPEWCNVYDGLSDDEITALEKTILQRAELSRPSE
;
A
#
# COMPACT_ATOMS: atom_id res chain seq x y z
N MET A 1 4.27 15.09 10.89
CA MET A 1 2.99 14.52 11.34
C MET A 1 1.95 15.60 11.19
N GLU A 2 1.11 15.49 10.17
CA GLU A 2 0.08 16.47 9.85
C GLU A 2 -1.27 15.96 10.36
N THR A 3 -1.97 16.81 11.11
CA THR A 3 -3.29 16.50 11.66
C THR A 3 -4.26 17.56 11.18
N VAL A 4 -5.33 17.12 10.51
CA VAL A 4 -6.44 17.99 10.10
C VAL A 4 -7.65 17.66 10.97
N ILE A 5 -8.15 18.67 11.68
CA ILE A 5 -9.35 18.56 12.49
C ILE A 5 -10.46 19.38 11.83
N ARG A 6 -11.57 18.73 11.50
CA ARG A 6 -12.73 19.35 10.84
C ARG A 6 -14.02 18.96 11.56
N ASN A 7 -14.94 19.90 11.69
CA ASN A 7 -16.30 19.60 12.11
C ASN A 7 -17.07 19.00 10.93
N VAL A 8 -17.84 17.94 11.13
CA VAL A 8 -18.64 17.30 10.07
C VAL A 8 -19.61 18.27 9.42
N ALA A 9 -20.15 19.23 10.17
CA ALA A 9 -21.04 20.26 9.62
C ALA A 9 -20.37 21.21 8.61
N GLU A 10 -19.04 21.28 8.61
CA GLU A 10 -18.25 22.17 7.75
C GLU A 10 -17.63 21.44 6.54
N ILE A 11 -17.90 20.15 6.40
CA ILE A 11 -17.41 19.32 5.30
C ILE A 11 -18.45 19.34 4.17
N GLU A 12 -17.99 19.55 2.94
CA GLU A 12 -18.88 19.51 1.78
C GLU A 12 -19.53 18.13 1.63
N ALA A 13 -20.75 18.08 1.10
CA ALA A 13 -21.53 16.84 1.03
C ALA A 13 -20.78 15.71 0.32
N HIS A 14 -20.04 16.03 -0.75
CA HIS A 14 -19.25 15.06 -1.51
C HIS A 14 -18.10 14.46 -0.68
N ASP A 15 -17.35 15.31 0.02
CA ASP A 15 -16.25 14.87 0.88
C ASP A 15 -16.76 14.07 2.09
N ARG A 16 -17.93 14.46 2.63
CA ARG A 16 -18.59 13.73 3.72
C ARG A 16 -18.98 12.33 3.28
N GLU A 17 -19.63 12.18 2.13
CA GLU A 17 -19.99 10.87 1.59
C GLU A 17 -18.77 9.98 1.37
N ALA A 18 -17.66 10.53 0.86
CA ALA A 18 -16.43 9.77 0.69
C ALA A 18 -15.90 9.25 2.05
N LEU A 19 -15.93 10.08 3.09
CA LEU A 19 -15.51 9.70 4.44
C LEU A 19 -16.45 8.67 5.07
N GLU A 20 -17.75 8.76 4.83
CA GLU A 20 -18.74 7.77 5.29
C GLU A 20 -18.49 6.40 4.66
N HIS A 21 -18.12 6.34 3.38
CA HIS A 21 -17.73 5.09 2.72
C HIS A 21 -16.45 4.50 3.32
N VAL A 22 -15.46 5.33 3.65
CA VAL A 22 -14.21 4.88 4.29
C VAL A 22 -14.46 4.37 5.71
N LEU A 23 -15.35 5.02 6.46
CA LEU A 23 -15.69 4.65 7.83
C LEU A 23 -16.71 3.50 7.92
N GLY A 24 -17.48 3.26 6.85
CA GLY A 24 -18.52 2.24 6.78
C GLY A 24 -19.82 2.63 7.51
N HIS A 25 -19.99 3.90 7.87
CA HIS A 25 -21.20 4.41 8.52
C HIS A 25 -21.41 5.91 8.26
N ALA A 26 -22.65 6.37 8.39
CA ALA A 26 -23.00 7.78 8.24
C ALA A 26 -22.40 8.65 9.36
N LEU A 27 -21.99 9.87 9.01
CA LEU A 27 -21.44 10.87 9.91
C LEU A 27 -22.56 11.84 10.35
N ARG A 28 -22.60 12.18 11.63
CA ARG A 28 -23.58 13.13 12.18
C ARG A 28 -22.98 14.53 12.22
N GLU A 29 -23.82 15.53 11.99
CA GLU A 29 -23.40 16.95 11.93
C GLU A 29 -22.74 17.46 13.22
N ASN A 30 -23.00 16.83 14.36
CA ASN A 30 -22.41 17.17 15.64
C ASN A 30 -21.11 16.41 15.96
N GLN A 31 -20.53 15.71 14.98
CA GLN A 31 -19.28 14.97 15.15
C GLN A 31 -18.08 15.77 14.65
N GLN A 32 -16.91 15.43 15.18
CA GLN A 32 -15.62 15.99 14.78
C GLN A 32 -14.76 14.88 14.19
N LEU A 33 -14.15 15.15 13.04
CA LEU A 33 -13.21 14.26 12.37
C LEU A 33 -11.79 14.75 12.62
N GLU A 34 -10.94 13.83 13.08
CA GLU A 34 -9.51 14.03 13.20
C GLU A 34 -8.81 13.09 12.21
N ILE A 35 -8.26 13.66 11.13
CA ILE A 35 -7.54 12.91 10.10
C ILE A 35 -6.05 13.10 10.35
N ARG A 36 -5.34 11.99 10.60
CA ARG A 36 -3.89 11.99 10.83
C ARG A 36 -3.19 11.35 9.65
N ILE A 37 -2.32 12.11 8.98
CA ILE A 37 -1.42 11.58 7.98
C ILE A 37 -0.16 11.13 8.69
N VAL A 38 -0.02 9.81 8.83
CA VAL A 38 1.19 9.17 9.33
C VAL A 38 1.97 8.68 8.12
N ASN A 39 3.18 9.19 7.93
CA ASN A 39 4.12 8.61 6.97
C ASN A 39 4.68 7.34 7.61
N PRO A 40 4.37 6.14 7.09
CA PRO A 40 4.83 4.88 7.69
C PRO A 40 6.34 4.65 7.51
N GLN A 41 7.04 5.49 6.73
CA GLN A 41 8.50 5.55 6.65
C GLN A 41 8.95 7.01 6.78
N GLY A 42 9.95 7.24 7.63
CA GLY A 42 10.62 8.53 7.75
C GLY A 42 11.12 9.03 6.40
N ASP A 43 11.09 10.35 6.24
CA ASP A 43 11.47 11.06 5.02
C ASP A 43 12.80 10.52 4.44
N PRO A 44 12.82 10.05 3.17
CA PRO A 44 14.08 9.82 2.49
C PRO A 44 14.60 11.20 2.05
N GLU A 45 15.64 11.71 2.72
CA GLU A 45 16.44 12.79 2.15
C GLU A 45 16.96 12.36 0.76
N PRO A 46 17.01 13.28 -0.23
CA PRO A 46 17.44 12.95 -1.57
C PRO A 46 18.97 12.87 -1.59
N VAL A 47 19.53 11.70 -1.30
CA VAL A 47 20.96 11.45 -1.50
C VAL A 47 21.15 10.71 -2.81
N THR A 48 21.74 11.43 -3.75
CA THR A 48 22.15 11.00 -5.08
C THR A 48 23.19 9.88 -4.99
N ALA A 49 22.89 8.75 -5.67
CA ALA A 49 23.78 7.63 -6.07
C ALA A 49 24.25 6.62 -5.00
N PRO A 50 24.70 5.41 -5.40
CA PRO A 50 24.25 4.50 -6.46
C PRO A 50 23.65 3.20 -5.86
N VAL A 51 22.97 2.41 -6.70
CA VAL A 51 22.34 1.12 -6.40
C VAL A 51 23.15 0.25 -5.42
N GLN A 52 22.72 0.19 -4.16
CA GLN A 52 23.18 -0.79 -3.18
C GLN A 52 21.97 -1.36 -2.45
N HIS A 53 21.76 -2.66 -2.63
CA HIS A 53 20.69 -3.43 -2.00
C HIS A 53 20.84 -3.32 -0.46
N PRO A 54 19.81 -2.91 0.29
CA PRO A 54 19.95 -2.77 1.73
C PRO A 54 19.89 -4.15 2.38
N THR A 55 21.07 -4.72 2.61
CA THR A 55 21.27 -5.64 3.74
C THR A 55 21.46 -4.77 4.98
N ASN A 56 20.68 -5.07 6.03
CA ASN A 56 20.69 -4.49 7.39
C ASN A 56 19.65 -3.41 7.66
N GLY A 57 18.49 -3.84 8.21
CA GLY A 57 17.59 -2.99 8.98
C GLY A 57 16.10 -3.15 8.68
N SER A 58 15.72 -3.89 7.64
CA SER A 58 14.30 -4.20 7.42
C SER A 58 13.81 -5.18 8.48
N PRO A 59 12.64 -4.96 9.11
CA PRO A 59 12.01 -5.99 9.92
C PRO A 59 11.88 -7.27 9.07
N PRO A 60 12.08 -8.46 9.65
CA PRO A 60 11.95 -9.70 8.91
C PRO A 60 10.60 -9.72 8.22
N LEU A 61 10.60 -9.98 6.91
CA LEU A 61 9.36 -10.12 6.16
C LEU A 61 8.50 -11.19 6.85
N PRO A 62 7.18 -10.95 6.99
CA PRO A 62 6.28 -11.95 7.50
C PRO A 62 6.41 -13.28 6.75
N GLU A 63 6.17 -14.40 7.43
CA GLU A 63 6.28 -15.76 6.87
C GLU A 63 5.44 -15.94 5.59
N TRP A 64 4.27 -15.29 5.52
CA TRP A 64 3.40 -15.32 4.34
C TRP A 64 4.05 -14.71 3.06
N CYS A 65 5.13 -13.93 3.20
CA CYS A 65 5.88 -13.41 2.05
C CYS A 65 6.76 -14.48 1.38
N ASN A 66 7.00 -15.63 2.03
CA ASN A 66 7.71 -16.74 1.40
C ASN A 66 6.74 -17.58 0.54
N VAL A 67 6.33 -17.02 -0.59
CA VAL A 67 5.32 -17.64 -1.48
C VAL A 67 5.79 -18.94 -2.15
N TYR A 68 7.09 -19.23 -2.11
CA TYR A 68 7.69 -20.45 -2.63
C TYR A 68 8.06 -21.44 -1.51
N ASP A 69 7.64 -21.19 -0.27
CA ASP A 69 7.90 -22.10 0.84
C ASP A 69 7.33 -23.50 0.54
N GLY A 70 8.17 -24.53 0.72
CA GLY A 70 7.82 -25.92 0.44
C GLY A 70 7.92 -26.33 -1.04
N LEU A 71 8.37 -25.46 -1.94
CA LEU A 71 8.68 -25.79 -3.33
C LEU A 71 10.18 -25.99 -3.53
N SER A 72 10.52 -26.96 -4.38
CA SER A 72 11.88 -27.14 -4.89
C SER A 72 12.18 -26.16 -6.03
N ASP A 73 13.47 -25.91 -6.30
CA ASP A 73 13.92 -25.04 -7.39
C ASP A 73 13.37 -25.47 -8.76
N ASP A 74 13.22 -26.79 -8.97
CA ASP A 74 12.63 -27.35 -10.19
C ASP A 74 11.14 -26.99 -10.34
N GLU A 75 10.40 -27.02 -9.24
CA GLU A 75 8.97 -26.64 -9.20
C GLU A 75 8.78 -25.14 -9.39
N ILE A 76 9.67 -24.32 -8.79
CA ILE A 76 9.70 -22.86 -8.99
C ILE A 76 9.94 -22.56 -10.47
N THR A 77 10.94 -23.20 -11.09
CA THR A 77 11.26 -23.02 -12.51
C THR A 77 10.10 -23.40 -13.42
N ALA A 78 9.40 -24.51 -13.11
CA ALA A 78 8.21 -24.94 -13.86
C ALA A 78 7.04 -23.94 -13.73
N LEU A 79 6.85 -23.37 -12.53
CA LEU A 79 5.85 -22.35 -12.26
C LEU A 79 6.14 -21.06 -13.02
N GLU A 80 7.37 -20.55 -12.96
CA GLU A 80 7.80 -19.35 -13.70
C GLU A 80 7.59 -19.52 -15.21
N LYS A 81 7.97 -20.67 -15.76
CA LYS A 81 7.75 -20.98 -17.17
C LYS A 81 6.26 -20.91 -17.53
N THR A 82 5.40 -21.43 -16.67
CA THR A 82 3.94 -21.41 -16.89
C THR A 82 3.37 -19.99 -16.79
N ILE A 83 3.86 -19.19 -15.85
CA ILE A 83 3.45 -17.78 -15.67
C ILE A 83 3.86 -16.96 -16.89
N LEU A 84 5.11 -17.08 -17.33
CA LEU A 84 5.63 -16.38 -18.51
C LEU A 84 4.90 -16.78 -19.79
N GLN A 85 4.59 -18.07 -19.96
CA GLN A 85 3.79 -18.56 -21.09
C GLN A 85 2.35 -18.02 -21.09
N ARG A 86 1.75 -17.78 -19.91
CA ARG A 86 0.43 -17.15 -19.79
C ARG A 86 0.49 -15.62 -19.91
N ALA A 87 1.62 -15.01 -19.59
CA ALA A 87 1.80 -13.56 -19.60
C ALA A 87 2.02 -13.00 -21.02
N GLU A 88 2.38 -13.83 -22.00
CA GLU A 88 2.39 -13.43 -23.41
C GLU A 88 0.95 -13.36 -23.96
N LEU A 89 0.46 -12.12 -24.15
CA LEU A 89 -0.68 -11.65 -24.98
C LEU A 89 -1.93 -11.02 -24.30
N SER A 90 -1.81 -10.11 -23.33
CA SER A 90 -2.96 -9.18 -23.06
C SER A 90 -2.66 -7.77 -22.56
N ARG A 91 -1.40 -7.32 -22.48
CA ARG A 91 -1.12 -5.91 -22.14
C ARG A 91 -0.37 -5.22 -23.28
N PRO A 92 -1.06 -4.50 -24.18
CA PRO A 92 -0.36 -3.50 -25.00
C PRO A 92 0.25 -2.47 -24.05
N SER A 93 1.55 -2.22 -24.20
CA SER A 93 2.20 -1.09 -23.57
C SER A 93 1.63 0.18 -24.18
N GLU A 94 0.94 0.98 -23.37
CA GLU A 94 0.59 2.37 -23.67
C GLU A 94 1.67 3.30 -23.14
#